data_AF-A0A7W8I1N2-F1
#
_entry.id   AF-A0A7W8I1N2-F1
#
_cell.length_a   1.000
_cell.length_b   1.000
_cell.length_c   1.000
_cell.angle_alpha   90.00
_cell.angle_beta   90.00
_cell.angle_gamma   90.00
#
_symmetry.space_group_name_H-M   'P 1'
#
loop_
_entity.id
_entity.type
_entity.pdbx_description
1 polymer ?
#
loop_
_entity_poly.entity_id
_entity_poly.type
_entity_poly.pdbx_seq_one_letter_code
_entity_poly.pdbx_strand_id
1 'polypeptide(L)'
;MSISIKTGGAAVAALAITLAAGAVHAQDRGPAQEQAPATHAESPVVVERGPNGRATAVRIGATTYKVCQTEREDGCIQPRAAGLGWGDRPLQSWPGESRGDRAAARSGR
;
A
#
# COMPACT_ATOMS: atom_id res chain seq x y z
N MET A 1 -20.80 -45.24 -17.44
CA MET A 1 -21.82 -45.33 -16.39
C MET A 1 -21.20 -46.02 -15.18
N SER A 2 -21.22 -45.30 -14.06
CA SER A 2 -21.26 -45.77 -12.66
C SER A 2 -20.24 -46.80 -12.17
N ILE A 3 -19.27 -46.32 -11.39
CA ILE A 3 -18.57 -47.14 -10.38
C ILE A 3 -19.35 -46.98 -9.08
N SER A 4 -19.87 -48.10 -8.56
CA SER A 4 -20.64 -48.16 -7.31
C SER A 4 -19.89 -49.06 -6.35
N ILE A 5 -19.36 -48.50 -5.27
CA ILE A 5 -18.79 -49.27 -4.16
C ILE A 5 -19.48 -48.78 -2.88
N LYS A 6 -20.38 -49.63 -2.37
CA LYS A 6 -21.05 -49.50 -1.07
C LYS A 6 -20.33 -50.42 -0.07
N THR A 7 -19.79 -49.84 0.99
CA THR A 7 -19.44 -50.48 2.27
C THR A 7 -19.17 -49.31 3.24
N GLY A 8 -19.87 -49.06 4.33
CA GLY A 8 -20.69 -49.90 5.18
C GLY A 8 -19.87 -50.36 6.39
N GLY A 9 -20.07 -49.74 7.55
CA GLY A 9 -19.76 -50.37 8.84
C GLY A 9 -18.88 -49.56 9.81
N ALA A 10 -19.47 -49.24 10.95
CA ALA A 10 -18.91 -48.59 12.13
C ALA A 10 -17.74 -49.36 12.77
N ALA A 11 -16.86 -48.67 13.52
CA ALA A 11 -16.86 -48.70 14.98
C ALA A 11 -15.55 -48.14 15.57
N VAL A 12 -15.77 -47.27 16.55
CA VAL A 12 -14.97 -46.83 17.70
C VAL A 12 -13.71 -47.64 18.04
N ALA A 13 -12.57 -46.94 18.24
CA ALA A 13 -11.60 -47.27 19.28
C ALA A 13 -10.73 -46.04 19.59
N ALA A 14 -10.86 -45.52 20.81
CA ALA A 14 -10.00 -44.50 21.39
C ALA A 14 -8.59 -45.05 21.64
N LEU A 15 -7.55 -44.27 21.35
CA LEU A 15 -6.19 -44.54 21.81
C LEU A 15 -5.42 -43.24 22.12
N ALA A 16 -5.29 -43.02 23.43
CA ALA A 16 -4.16 -42.50 24.20
C ALA A 16 -3.35 -41.29 23.70
N ILE A 17 -3.33 -40.32 24.61
CA ILE A 17 -2.51 -39.12 24.73
C ILE A 17 -1.02 -39.46 24.75
N THR A 18 -0.21 -38.72 23.97
CA THR A 18 1.19 -38.46 24.31
C THR A 18 1.47 -36.96 24.19
N LEU A 19 1.66 -36.30 25.33
CA LEU A 19 2.29 -34.99 25.39
C LEU A 19 3.80 -35.18 25.20
N ALA A 20 4.31 -34.94 23.99
CA ALA A 20 5.73 -34.72 23.76
C ALA A 20 5.95 -33.22 23.58
N ALA A 21 6.41 -32.57 24.66
CA ALA A 21 7.00 -31.25 24.59
C ALA A 21 8.28 -31.30 23.74
N GLY A 22 8.49 -30.28 22.92
CA GLY A 22 9.82 -29.94 22.40
C GLY A 22 10.15 -30.43 20.99
N ALA A 23 9.42 -29.97 19.97
CA ALA A 23 10.03 -29.73 18.66
C ALA A 23 10.30 -28.23 18.55
N VAL A 24 11.56 -27.86 18.82
CA VAL A 24 12.12 -26.54 18.54
C VAL A 24 11.86 -26.25 17.06
N HIS A 25 10.97 -25.31 16.76
CA HIS A 25 10.88 -24.75 15.42
C HIS A 25 12.16 -23.96 15.15
N ALA A 26 13.19 -24.65 14.65
CA ALA A 26 14.26 -24.03 13.89
C ALA A 26 13.62 -23.51 12.59
N GLN A 27 12.98 -22.35 12.70
CA GLN A 27 12.65 -21.54 11.54
C GLN A 27 13.98 -21.02 11.03
N ASP A 28 14.50 -21.73 10.04
CA ASP A 28 15.47 -21.23 9.09
C ASP A 28 14.93 -19.89 8.56
N ARG A 29 15.29 -18.81 9.24
CA ARG A 29 15.07 -17.44 8.76
C ARG A 29 16.10 -17.24 7.67
N GLY A 30 15.84 -17.85 6.51
CA GLY A 30 16.42 -17.39 5.25
C GLY A 30 16.21 -15.88 5.17
N PRO A 31 17.19 -15.12 4.66
CA PRO A 31 17.10 -13.67 4.64
C PRO A 31 15.81 -13.26 3.95
N ALA A 32 14.97 -12.55 4.69
CA ALA A 32 13.79 -11.87 4.19
C ALA A 32 14.20 -11.02 2.99
N GLN A 33 13.88 -11.48 1.80
CA GLN A 33 13.90 -10.68 0.59
C GLN A 33 12.47 -10.66 0.06
N GLU A 34 11.53 -10.18 0.89
CA GLU A 34 10.34 -9.53 0.36
C GLU A 34 10.84 -8.23 -0.26
N GLN A 35 11.27 -8.32 -1.51
CA GLN A 35 11.46 -7.15 -2.36
C GLN A 35 10.08 -6.53 -2.51
N ALA A 36 9.76 -5.57 -1.63
CA ALA A 36 8.62 -4.70 -1.85
C ALA A 36 8.70 -4.24 -3.31
N PRO A 37 7.66 -4.45 -4.13
CA PRO A 37 7.69 -3.96 -5.50
C PRO A 37 8.01 -2.47 -5.41
N ALA A 38 9.04 -2.04 -6.13
CA ALA A 38 9.40 -0.64 -6.19
C ALA A 38 8.24 0.12 -6.84
N THR A 39 7.27 0.54 -6.02
CA THR A 39 6.11 1.35 -6.39
C THR A 39 6.53 2.80 -6.58
N HIS A 40 7.71 3.03 -7.17
CA HIS A 40 8.13 4.36 -7.55
C HIS A 40 7.33 4.76 -8.78
N ALA A 41 6.29 5.57 -8.54
CA ALA A 41 5.62 6.29 -9.60
C ALA A 41 6.65 7.07 -10.42
N GLU A 42 6.51 7.02 -11.75
CA GLU A 42 7.42 7.68 -12.66
C GLU A 42 7.53 9.17 -12.34
N SER A 43 8.74 9.71 -12.46
CA SER A 43 8.99 11.11 -12.11
C SER A 43 8.29 12.05 -13.11
N PRO A 44 7.51 13.03 -12.63
CA PRO A 44 6.83 14.00 -13.48
C PRO A 44 7.83 14.91 -14.20
N VAL A 45 7.59 15.16 -15.49
CA VAL A 45 8.36 16.08 -16.32
C VAL A 45 7.48 17.26 -16.73
N VAL A 46 7.93 18.50 -16.48
CA VAL A 46 7.21 19.70 -16.92
C VAL A 46 7.32 19.83 -18.44
N VAL A 47 6.19 19.79 -19.15
CA VAL A 47 6.14 19.92 -20.61
C VAL A 47 5.72 21.31 -21.07
N GLU A 48 4.99 22.04 -20.23
CA GLU A 48 4.52 23.38 -20.54
C GLU A 48 4.56 24.29 -19.30
N ARG A 49 4.90 25.56 -19.52
CA ARG A 49 4.87 26.62 -18.50
C ARG A 49 4.02 27.79 -18.99
N GLY A 50 3.22 28.34 -18.09
CA GLY A 50 2.41 29.51 -18.34
C GLY A 50 3.20 30.83 -18.24
N PRO A 51 2.54 31.96 -18.53
CA PRO A 51 3.16 33.29 -18.52
C PRO A 51 3.67 33.74 -17.14
N ASN A 52 3.15 33.14 -16.06
CA ASN A 52 3.61 33.34 -14.69
C ASN A 52 4.84 32.48 -14.32
N GLY A 53 5.42 31.75 -15.28
CA GLY A 53 6.55 30.83 -15.08
C GLY A 53 6.20 29.50 -14.40
N ARG A 54 4.92 29.29 -14.02
CA ARG A 54 4.45 28.05 -13.39
C ARG A 54 4.15 26.98 -14.43
N ALA A 55 4.30 25.71 -14.05
CA ALA A 55 3.96 24.59 -14.93
C ALA A 55 2.44 24.56 -15.18
N THR A 56 2.04 24.45 -16.45
CA THR A 56 0.63 24.32 -16.88
C THR A 56 0.28 22.90 -17.30
N ALA A 57 1.29 22.12 -17.72
CA ALA A 57 1.15 20.70 -18.01
C ALA A 57 2.40 19.92 -17.59
N VAL A 58 2.17 18.71 -17.08
CA VAL A 58 3.20 17.75 -16.69
C VAL A 58 2.94 16.42 -17.37
N ARG A 59 4.02 15.74 -17.76
CA ARG A 59 3.96 14.38 -18.30
C ARG A 59 4.42 13.41 -17.23
N ILE A 60 3.60 12.40 -16.96
CA ILE A 60 3.90 11.28 -16.06
C ILE A 60 3.79 10.02 -16.93
N GLY A 61 4.94 9.41 -17.22
CA GLY A 61 5.04 8.36 -18.22
C GLY A 61 4.62 8.82 -19.61
N ALA A 62 3.63 8.13 -20.18
CA ALA A 62 3.08 8.42 -21.50
C ALA A 62 1.95 9.45 -21.48
N THR A 63 1.41 9.79 -20.30
CA THR A 63 0.22 10.64 -20.19
C THR A 63 0.60 12.07 -19.79
N THR A 64 0.02 13.03 -20.51
CA THR A 64 0.14 14.45 -20.17
C THR A 64 -1.09 14.89 -19.38
N TYR A 65 -0.86 15.46 -18.21
CA TYR A 65 -1.87 15.97 -17.30
C TYR A 65 -1.78 17.49 -17.21
N LYS A 66 -2.92 18.17 -17.17
CA LYS A 66 -2.98 19.61 -16.86
C LYS A 66 -2.78 19.83 -15.38
N VAL A 67 -1.99 20.83 -15.00
CA VAL A 67 -1.74 21.21 -13.62
C VAL A 67 -2.78 22.22 -13.16
N CYS A 68 -3.37 22.00 -11.98
CA CYS A 68 -4.29 22.95 -11.37
C CYS A 68 -3.58 24.27 -11.10
N GLN A 69 -4.17 25.37 -11.58
CA GLN A 69 -3.61 26.72 -11.39
C GLN A 69 -4.21 27.40 -10.16
N THR A 70 -5.39 26.96 -9.73
CA THR A 70 -6.06 27.44 -8.52
C THR A 70 -6.34 26.29 -7.55
N GLU A 71 -6.63 26.62 -6.29
CA GLU A 71 -6.82 25.65 -5.20
C GLU A 71 -8.17 24.89 -5.28
N ARG A 72 -9.08 25.27 -6.18
CA ARG A 72 -10.44 24.69 -6.28
C ARG A 72 -10.81 24.31 -7.72
N GLU A 73 -9.84 23.78 -8.45
CA GLU A 73 -10.08 23.21 -9.78
C GLU A 73 -10.17 21.70 -9.71
N ASP A 74 -11.16 21.16 -10.41
CA ASP A 74 -11.33 19.73 -10.64
C ASP A 74 -10.85 19.34 -12.04
N GLY A 75 -10.49 18.07 -12.24
CA GLY A 75 -10.06 17.56 -13.55
C GLY A 75 -8.61 17.88 -13.94
N CYS A 76 -7.81 18.36 -12.99
CA CYS A 76 -6.39 18.63 -13.13
C CYS A 76 -5.59 17.93 -12.02
N ILE A 77 -4.28 17.77 -12.23
CA ILE A 77 -3.39 17.24 -11.19
C ILE A 77 -2.96 18.36 -10.25
N GLN A 78 -3.03 18.08 -8.95
CA GLN A 78 -2.54 19.00 -7.93
C GLN A 78 -1.02 19.21 -8.08
N PRO A 79 -0.50 20.44 -7.98
CA PRO A 79 0.90 20.73 -8.28
C PRO A 79 1.88 19.90 -7.42
N ARG A 80 1.57 19.71 -6.14
CA ARG A 80 2.35 18.85 -5.23
C ARG A 80 2.32 17.37 -5.59
N ALA A 81 1.19 16.87 -6.10
CA ALA A 81 1.11 15.49 -6.60
C ALA A 81 1.92 15.33 -7.90
N ALA A 82 2.03 16.40 -8.69
CA ALA A 82 2.92 16.50 -9.85
C ALA A 82 4.39 16.76 -9.49
N GLY A 83 4.81 16.59 -8.23
CA GLY A 83 6.19 16.81 -7.79
C GLY A 83 6.65 18.26 -7.85
N LEU A 84 5.73 19.22 -8.00
CA LEU A 84 6.05 20.64 -8.00
C LEU A 84 6.09 21.15 -6.57
N GLY A 85 7.03 22.07 -6.27
CA GLY A 85 7.26 22.62 -4.93
C GLY A 85 6.19 23.61 -4.44
N TRP A 86 5.02 23.66 -5.06
CA TRP A 86 3.93 24.60 -4.74
C TRP A 86 2.58 23.88 -4.69
N GLY A 87 1.51 24.59 -4.32
CA GLY A 87 0.17 24.04 -4.15
C GLY A 87 -0.11 23.55 -2.73
N ASP A 88 -1.23 22.85 -2.56
CA ASP A 88 -1.75 22.49 -1.24
C ASP A 88 -0.86 21.53 -0.45
N ARG A 89 -0.89 21.69 0.87
CA ARG A 89 -0.21 20.80 1.81
C ARG A 89 -1.23 19.91 2.51
N PRO A 90 -0.89 18.64 2.79
CA PRO A 90 -1.70 17.82 3.67
C PRO A 90 -1.96 18.55 4.98
N LEU A 91 -3.20 18.45 5.46
CA LEU A 91 -3.58 18.93 6.76
C LEU A 91 -2.68 18.28 7.81
N GLN A 92 -2.11 19.10 8.70
CA GLN A 92 -1.28 18.60 9.80
C GLN A 92 -2.12 17.91 10.89
N SER A 93 -3.43 18.14 10.87
CA SER A 93 -4.38 17.53 11.78
C SER A 93 -5.78 17.46 11.21
N TRP A 94 -6.45 16.32 11.40
CA TRP A 94 -7.90 16.22 11.25
C TRP A 94 -8.60 16.38 12.62
N PRO A 95 -9.79 17.01 12.67
CA PRO A 95 -10.58 17.12 13.88
C PRO A 95 -11.08 15.73 14.28
N GLY A 96 -10.40 15.11 15.25
CA GLY A 96 -10.59 13.72 15.64
C GLY A 96 -9.28 13.00 15.94
N GLU A 97 -8.14 13.54 15.51
CA GLU A 97 -6.84 12.99 15.87
C GLU A 97 -6.52 13.32 17.34
N SER A 98 -6.58 12.31 18.21
CA SER A 98 -6.10 12.47 19.57
C SER A 98 -4.56 12.54 19.56
N ARG A 99 -3.97 13.24 20.54
CA ARG A 99 -2.49 13.33 20.65
C ARG A 99 -1.82 11.94 20.80
N GLY A 100 -2.55 10.93 21.27
CA GLY A 100 -2.09 9.55 21.37
C GLY A 100 -1.92 8.86 20.01
N ASP A 101 -2.81 9.15 19.06
CA ASP A 101 -2.81 8.51 17.73
C ASP A 101 -1.58 8.93 16.91
N ARG A 102 -1.15 10.21 17.00
CA ARG A 102 0.09 10.68 16.35
C ARG A 102 1.37 10.14 16.99
N ALA A 103 1.37 9.80 18.28
CA ALA A 103 2.54 9.26 18.96
C ALA A 103 2.76 7.80 18.54
N ALA A 104 1.69 7.00 18.47
CA ALA A 104 1.73 5.62 17.98
C ALA A 104 2.15 5.53 16.50
N ALA A 105 1.64 6.42 15.64
CA ALA A 105 2.04 6.48 14.23
C ALA A 105 3.51 6.90 14.00
N ARG A 106 4.15 7.51 15.00
CA ARG A 106 5.53 8.02 14.90
C ARG A 106 6.55 7.12 15.61
N SER A 107 6.13 6.31 16.58
CA SER A 107 7.00 5.39 17.33
C SER A 107 7.21 4.02 16.65
N GLY A 108 6.49 3.73 15.57
CA GLY A 108 6.69 2.53 14.76
C GLY A 108 7.76 2.67 13.68
N ARG A 109 8.72 3.58 13.85
CA ARG A 109 9.78 3.88 12.89
C ARG A 109 11.15 3.62 13.49
#